data_AF-A0A958YHT2-F1
#
_entry.id   AF-A0A958YHT2-F1
#
_cell.length_a   1.000
_cell.length_b   1.000
_cell.length_c   1.000
_cell.angle_alpha   90.00
_cell.angle_beta   90.00
_cell.angle_gamma   90.00
#
_symmetry.space_group_name_H-M   'P 1'
#
loop_
_entity.id
_entity.type
_entity.pdbx_description
1 polymer ?
#
loop_
_entity_poly.entity_id
_entity_poly.type
_entity_poly.pdbx_seq_one_letter_code
_entity_poly.pdbx_strand_id
1 'polypeptide(L)'
;YIVLRSFFFFLLWYLVLGPLVLKLIRNYLNKKESEYQKDISNAMDLFPYFRQIIAFTWKETKHLKGYTRFKYFIANSISNCIHFEVLER
;
A
#
# COMPACT_ATOMS: atom_id res chain seq x y z
N TYR A 1 -5.13 14.55 -53.98
CA TYR A 1 -4.72 15.69 -53.13
C TYR A 1 -5.67 15.92 -51.94
N ILE A 2 -7.00 15.97 -52.14
CA ILE A 2 -7.98 16.21 -51.05
C ILE A 2 -7.89 15.17 -49.91
N VAL A 3 -7.80 13.89 -50.24
CA VAL A 3 -7.72 12.80 -49.24
C VAL A 3 -6.45 12.89 -48.38
N LEU A 4 -5.31 13.22 -48.99
CA LEU A 4 -4.02 13.33 -48.30
C LEU A 4 -4.01 14.47 -47.27
N ARG A 5 -4.60 15.62 -47.62
CA ARG A 5 -4.73 16.76 -46.71
C ARG A 5 -5.57 16.39 -45.49
N SER A 6 -6.73 15.76 -45.70
CA SER A 6 -7.58 15.32 -44.59
C SER A 6 -6.88 14.30 -43.70
N PHE A 7 -6.14 13.35 -44.28
CA PHE A 7 -5.36 12.37 -43.52
C PHE A 7 -4.29 13.03 -42.65
N PHE A 8 -3.63 14.08 -43.17
CA PHE A 8 -2.64 14.84 -42.42
C PHE A 8 -3.23 15.55 -41.20
N PHE A 9 -4.44 16.10 -41.32
CA PHE A 9 -5.16 16.71 -40.21
C PHE A 9 -5.50 15.67 -39.12
N PHE A 10 -6.00 14.49 -39.50
CA PHE A 10 -6.29 13.42 -38.54
C PHE A 10 -5.03 12.89 -37.87
N LEU A 11 -3.92 12.77 -38.60
CA LEU A 11 -2.66 12.24 -38.07
C LEU A 11 -2.02 13.21 -37.09
N LEU A 12 -2.02 14.51 -37.38
CA LEU A 12 -1.62 15.56 -36.44
C LEU A 12 -2.51 15.55 -35.19
N TRP A 13 -3.81 15.47 -35.38
CA TRP A 13 -4.76 15.44 -34.27
C TRP A 13 -4.54 14.23 -33.36
N TYR A 14 -4.32 13.05 -33.94
CA TYR A 14 -4.04 11.82 -33.20
C TYR A 14 -2.72 11.90 -32.43
N LEU A 15 -1.67 12.44 -33.07
CA LEU A 15 -0.35 12.66 -32.44
C LEU A 15 -0.39 13.69 -31.32
N VAL A 16 -1.35 14.62 -31.31
CA VAL A 16 -1.48 15.64 -30.26
C VAL A 16 -2.44 15.21 -29.16
N LEU A 17 -3.60 14.65 -29.50
CA LEU A 17 -4.59 14.16 -28.54
C LEU A 17 -4.06 12.98 -27.73
N GLY A 18 -3.38 12.03 -28.38
CA GLY A 18 -2.82 10.86 -27.71
C GLY A 18 -1.97 11.22 -26.48
N PRO A 19 -0.87 11.99 -26.63
CA PRO A 19 -0.02 12.35 -25.52
C PRO A 19 -0.71 13.28 -24.51
N LEU A 20 -1.64 14.15 -24.93
CA LEU A 20 -2.40 15.01 -24.01
C LEU A 20 -3.29 14.19 -23.07
N VAL A 21 -4.06 13.25 -23.63
CA VAL A 21 -4.95 12.37 -22.86
C VAL A 21 -4.14 11.45 -21.95
N LEU A 22 -3.06 10.84 -22.46
CA LEU A 22 -2.13 10.03 -21.66
C LEU A 22 -1.52 10.84 -20.50
N LYS A 23 -1.13 12.10 -20.74
CA LYS A 23 -0.58 12.97 -19.71
C LYS A 23 -1.62 13.32 -18.65
N LEU A 24 -2.86 13.59 -19.03
CA LEU A 24 -3.97 13.83 -18.08
C LEU A 24 -4.25 12.61 -17.20
N ILE A 25 -4.36 11.43 -17.82
CA ILE A 25 -4.60 10.16 -17.11
C ILE A 25 -3.46 9.89 -16.13
N ARG A 26 -2.20 10.01 -16.59
CA ARG A 26 -1.03 9.78 -15.74
C ARG A 26 -0.98 10.76 -14.56
N ASN A 27 -1.31 12.03 -14.79
CA ASN A 27 -1.34 13.02 -13.71
C ASN A 27 -2.46 12.74 -12.71
N TYR A 28 -3.62 12.28 -13.18
CA TYR A 28 -4.73 11.88 -12.33
C TYR A 28 -4.38 10.64 -11.48
N LEU A 29 -3.79 9.61 -12.08
CA LEU A 29 -3.32 8.41 -11.37
C LEU A 29 -2.23 8.74 -10.36
N ASN A 30 -1.21 9.52 -10.75
CA ASN A 30 -0.13 9.92 -9.84
C ASN A 30 -0.64 10.73 -8.64
N LYS A 31 -1.66 11.58 -8.85
CA LYS A 31 -2.27 12.35 -7.77
C LYS A 31 -2.98 11.44 -6.77
N LYS A 32 -3.65 10.38 -7.26
CA LYS A 32 -4.28 9.36 -6.41
C LYS A 32 -3.25 8.49 -5.71
N GLU A 33 -2.22 8.05 -6.41
CA GLU A 33 -1.13 7.27 -5.83
C GLU A 33 -0.39 8.07 -4.75
N SER A 34 -0.11 9.36 -4.97
CA SER A 34 0.52 10.24 -3.97
C SER A 34 -0.36 10.45 -2.73
N GLU A 35 -1.68 10.51 -2.88
CA GLU A 35 -2.63 10.66 -1.77
C GLU A 35 -2.57 9.42 -0.87
N TYR A 36 -2.62 8.22 -1.46
CA TYR A 36 -2.55 6.96 -0.71
C TYR A 36 -1.14 6.57 -0.26
N GLN A 37 -0.09 6.93 -1.00
CA GLN A 37 1.29 6.61 -0.61
C GLN A 37 1.68 7.25 0.70
N LYS A 38 1.16 8.45 1.02
CA LYS A 38 1.45 9.12 2.28
C LYS A 38 0.81 8.38 3.46
N ASP A 39 -0.44 7.97 3.32
CA ASP A 39 -1.15 7.19 4.34
C ASP A 39 -0.59 5.77 4.48
N ILE A 40 -0.23 5.13 3.36
CA ILE A 40 0.44 3.83 3.33
C ILE A 40 1.80 3.92 4.01
N SER A 41 2.60 4.96 3.73
CA SER A 41 3.91 5.16 4.37
C SER A 41 3.78 5.35 5.87
N ASN A 42 2.83 6.17 6.33
CA ASN A 42 2.56 6.36 7.76
C ASN A 42 2.13 5.06 8.43
N ALA A 43 1.32 4.22 7.77
CA ALA A 43 0.95 2.90 8.29
C ALA A 43 2.13 1.90 8.22
N MET A 44 3.03 2.05 7.24
CA MET A 44 4.22 1.20 7.10
C MET A 44 5.26 1.46 8.19
N ASP A 45 5.29 2.65 8.78
CA ASP A 45 6.13 2.97 9.95
C ASP A 45 5.74 2.16 11.20
N LEU A 46 4.49 1.70 11.30
CA LEU A 46 4.00 0.82 12.38
C LEU A 46 4.36 -0.65 12.14
N PHE A 47 4.53 -1.04 10.88
CA PHE A 47 4.87 -2.42 10.47
C PHE A 47 6.13 -3.02 11.12
N PRO A 48 7.27 -2.31 11.23
CA PRO A 48 8.46 -2.83 11.92
C PRO A 48 8.21 -3.11 13.41
N TYR A 49 7.34 -2.34 14.08
CA TYR A 49 6.96 -2.59 15.47
C TYR A 49 6.11 -3.86 15.60
N PHE A 50 5.10 -4.03 14.74
CA PHE A 50 4.31 -5.27 14.71
C PHE A 50 5.18 -6.51 14.45
N ARG A 51 6.15 -6.40 13.53
CA ARG A 51 7.09 -7.49 13.24
C ARG A 51 7.91 -7.89 14.48
N GLN A 52 8.32 -6.92 15.29
CA GLN A 52 9.05 -7.18 16.53
C GLN A 52 8.16 -7.87 17.58
N ILE A 53 6.92 -7.40 17.77
CA ILE A 53 5.96 -8.00 18.71
C ILE A 53 5.64 -9.45 18.30
N ILE A 54 5.41 -9.69 17.01
CA ILE A 54 5.16 -11.04 16.47
C ILE A 54 6.38 -11.95 16.68
N ALA A 55 7.59 -11.48 16.37
CA ALA A 55 8.81 -12.26 16.54
C ALA A 55 9.07 -12.60 18.02
N PHE A 56 8.86 -11.64 18.92
CA PHE A 56 8.97 -11.82 20.36
C PHE A 56 7.96 -12.86 20.87
N THR A 57 6.68 -12.67 20.55
CA THR A 57 5.59 -13.56 20.98
C THR A 57 5.73 -14.98 20.42
N TRP A 58 6.26 -15.11 19.19
CA TRP A 58 6.54 -16.40 18.57
C TRP A 58 7.70 -17.16 19.24
N LYS A 59 8.72 -16.42 19.72
CA LYS A 59 9.86 -16.98 20.46
C LYS A 59 9.46 -17.37 21.88
N GLU A 60 8.63 -16.56 22.53
CA GLU A 60 8.09 -16.84 23.85
C GLU A 60 7.22 -18.11 23.84
N THR A 61 6.34 -18.25 22.86
CA THR A 61 5.46 -19.43 22.72
C THR A 61 6.15 -20.68 22.14
N LYS A 62 7.48 -20.65 21.90
CA LYS A 62 8.24 -21.79 21.33
C LYS A 62 8.20 -23.05 22.19
N HIS A 63 7.97 -22.91 23.50
CA HIS A 63 7.85 -24.04 24.43
C HIS A 63 6.51 -24.79 24.28
N LEU A 64 5.52 -24.19 23.62
CA LEU A 64 4.21 -24.79 23.34
C LEU A 64 4.23 -25.48 21.97
N LYS A 65 3.46 -26.57 21.81
CA LYS A 65 3.36 -27.33 20.55
C LYS A 65 1.94 -27.29 19.99
N GLY A 66 1.82 -27.45 18.67
CA GLY A 66 0.55 -27.65 17.96
C GLY A 66 -0.45 -26.49 18.10
N TYR A 67 -1.74 -26.82 18.15
CA TYR A 67 -2.85 -25.87 18.24
C TYR A 67 -2.79 -24.97 19.48
N THR A 68 -2.27 -25.48 20.59
CA THR A 68 -2.05 -24.73 21.84
C THR A 68 -1.10 -23.55 21.60
N ARG A 69 -0.03 -23.76 20.83
CA ARG A 69 0.92 -22.68 20.48
C ARG A 69 0.22 -21.53 19.75
N PHE A 70 -0.64 -21.85 18.79
CA PHE A 70 -1.34 -20.84 17.99
C PHE A 70 -2.32 -20.03 18.85
N LYS A 71 -3.06 -20.69 19.75
CA LYS A 71 -3.98 -20.04 20.69
C LYS A 71 -3.28 -19.03 21.60
N TYR A 72 -2.15 -19.43 22.19
CA TYR A 72 -1.35 -18.55 23.07
C TYR A 72 -0.64 -17.44 22.30
N PHE A 73 -0.18 -17.72 21.08
CA PHE A 73 0.43 -16.71 20.21
C PHE A 73 -0.56 -15.59 19.88
N ILE A 74 -1.80 -15.93 19.49
CA ILE A 74 -2.84 -14.93 19.20
C ILE A 74 -3.24 -14.16 20.47
N ALA A 75 -3.46 -14.86 21.59
CA ALA A 75 -3.85 -14.21 22.85
C ALA A 75 -2.78 -13.26 23.39
N ASN A 76 -1.50 -13.66 23.40
CA ASN A 76 -0.40 -12.80 23.85
C ASN A 76 -0.13 -11.63 22.89
N SER A 77 -0.32 -11.83 21.57
CA SER A 77 -0.16 -10.73 20.61
C SER A 77 -1.22 -9.65 20.81
N ILE A 78 -2.49 -10.05 21.04
CA ILE A 78 -3.60 -9.12 21.30
C ILE A 78 -3.39 -8.41 22.65
N SER A 79 -3.04 -9.15 23.71
CA SER A 79 -2.79 -8.59 25.03
C SER A 79 -1.64 -7.58 25.03
N ASN A 80 -0.50 -7.91 24.40
CA ASN A 80 0.63 -6.99 24.29
C ASN A 80 0.31 -5.76 23.43
N CYS A 81 -0.49 -5.90 22.38
CA CYS A 81 -0.91 -4.77 21.55
C CYS A 81 -1.81 -3.79 22.33
N ILE A 82 -2.76 -4.31 23.13
CA ILE A 82 -3.65 -3.48 23.97
C ILE A 82 -2.88 -2.85 25.14
N HIS A 83 -1.94 -3.59 25.72
CA HIS A 83 -1.12 -3.05 26.82
C HIS A 83 -0.23 -1.89 26.37
N PHE A 84 0.25 -1.92 25.13
CA PHE A 84 1.01 -0.83 24.52
C PHE A 84 0.15 0.44 24.36
N GLU A 85 -1.12 0.30 23.96
CA GLU A 85 -2.06 1.44 23.79
C GLU A 85 -2.44 2.12 25.12
N VAL A 86 -2.36 1.40 26.26
CA VAL A 86 -2.70 1.93 27.59
C VAL A 86 -1.53 2.69 28.24
N LEU A 87 -0.28 2.39 27.86
CA LEU A 87 0.91 3.04 28.40
C LEU A 87 1.24 4.39 27.72
N GLU A 88 0.63 4.67 26.57
CA GLU A 88 0.87 5.87 25.75
C GLU A 88 -0.26 6.93 25.86
N ARG A 89 -1.21 6.75 26.79
CA ARG A 89 -2.23 7.76 27.17
C ARG A 89 -1.86 8.52 28.45
#